data_AF-A0A523VU03-F1
#
_entry.id   AF-A0A523VU03-F1
#
_cell.length_a   1.000
_cell.length_b   1.000
_cell.length_c   1.000
_cell.angle_alpha   90.00
_cell.angle_beta   90.00
_cell.angle_gamma   90.00
#
_symmetry.space_group_name_H-M   'P 1'
#
loop_
_entity.id
_entity.type
_entity.pdbx_description
1 polymer ?
#
loop_
_entity_poly.entity_id
_entity_poly.type
_entity_poly.pdbx_seq_one_letter_code
_entity_poly.pdbx_strand_id
1 'polypeptide(L)'
;MPELPFEIWSDRIENELKSIKKLEVLDEKSLIRANNSVEFTIKLNALGIIKKGEDYIPQKSHRIFLKINRAFPYPGGIDFSWLTNIFHPNIHPVGISLNSPGTGYICLNILKKWSRLSDLETTVKALKLLVKNPNPDDPLNYPICLEAAEFFRKKTMEDFEKDLELKEVVVEEVEEDDDDIIIIDD
;
A
#
# COMPACT_ATOMS: atom_id res chain seq x y z
N MET A 1 -16.42 20.79 13.98
CA MET A 1 -15.06 20.21 14.03
C MET A 1 -14.08 21.37 13.93
N PRO A 2 -12.96 21.42 14.66
CA PRO A 2 -12.03 22.54 14.57
C PRO A 2 -11.43 22.65 13.16
N GLU A 3 -11.18 23.87 12.71
CA GLU A 3 -10.53 24.18 11.43
C GLU A 3 -9.45 25.25 11.63
N LEU A 4 -8.43 25.24 10.78
CA LEU A 4 -7.46 26.33 10.70
C LEU A 4 -8.04 27.48 9.84
N PRO A 5 -7.60 28.74 10.04
CA PRO A 5 -7.80 29.79 9.04
C PRO A 5 -7.40 29.30 7.63
N PHE A 6 -8.15 29.74 6.61
CA PHE A 6 -8.01 29.20 5.26
C PHE A 6 -6.59 29.33 4.72
N GLU A 7 -5.96 30.48 4.94
CA GLU A 7 -4.60 30.79 4.49
C GLU A 7 -3.59 29.84 5.15
N ILE A 8 -3.70 29.64 6.47
CA ILE A 8 -2.83 28.74 7.23
C ILE A 8 -3.00 27.28 6.77
N TRP A 9 -4.24 26.87 6.51
CA TRP A 9 -4.49 25.54 5.97
C TRP A 9 -3.91 25.39 4.57
N SER A 10 -4.11 26.38 3.69
CA SER A 10 -3.57 26.36 2.33
C SER A 10 -2.06 26.24 2.35
N ASP A 11 -1.37 27.06 3.15
CA ASP A 11 0.08 26.98 3.33
C ASP A 11 0.53 25.63 3.87
N ARG A 12 -0.23 25.06 4.82
CA ARG A 12 0.03 23.72 5.34
C ARG A 12 -0.07 22.67 4.23
N ILE A 13 -1.13 22.68 3.42
CA ILE A 13 -1.30 21.73 2.31
C ILE A 13 -0.16 21.85 1.29
N GLU A 14 0.26 23.07 0.94
CA GLU A 14 1.40 23.26 0.04
C GLU A 14 2.69 22.63 0.58
N ASN A 15 2.94 22.77 1.87
CA ASN A 15 4.11 22.17 2.50
C ASN A 15 4.04 20.63 2.51
N GLU A 16 2.87 20.06 2.76
CA GLU A 16 2.64 18.61 2.71
C GLU A 16 2.83 18.06 1.29
N LEU A 17 2.26 18.71 0.28
CA LEU A 17 2.40 18.32 -1.14
C LEU A 17 3.85 18.42 -1.60
N LYS A 18 4.57 19.48 -1.20
CA LYS A 18 6.01 19.61 -1.47
C LYS A 18 6.81 18.48 -0.83
N SER A 19 6.44 18.04 0.38
CA SER A 19 7.12 16.95 1.06
C SER A 19 6.95 15.63 0.31
N ILE A 20 5.70 15.22 0.01
CA ILE A 20 5.47 13.96 -0.70
C ILE A 20 5.92 13.97 -2.16
N LYS A 21 5.99 15.15 -2.80
CA LYS A 21 6.59 15.29 -4.13
C LYS A 21 8.09 14.98 -4.11
N LYS A 22 8.82 15.38 -3.06
CA LYS A 22 10.24 15.01 -2.88
C LYS A 22 10.45 13.52 -2.65
N LEU A 23 9.45 12.81 -2.15
CA LEU A 23 9.48 11.35 -2.01
C LEU A 23 9.18 10.62 -3.34
N GLU A 24 8.85 11.36 -4.41
CA GLU A 24 8.49 10.82 -5.73
C GLU A 24 7.29 9.86 -5.70
N VAL A 25 6.41 10.01 -4.70
CA VAL A 25 5.22 9.17 -4.55
C VAL A 25 3.96 9.83 -5.11
N LEU A 26 3.94 11.15 -5.30
CA LEU A 26 2.75 11.87 -5.74
C LEU A 26 2.50 11.67 -7.25
N ASP A 27 1.30 11.18 -7.60
CA ASP A 27 0.81 11.25 -8.98
C ASP A 27 0.25 12.65 -9.26
N GLU A 28 1.09 13.53 -9.80
CA GLU A 28 0.73 14.94 -10.04
C GLU A 28 -0.47 15.09 -10.98
N LYS A 29 -0.72 14.13 -11.87
CA LYS A 29 -1.87 14.17 -12.79
C LYS A 29 -3.19 13.90 -12.08
N SER A 30 -3.14 13.29 -10.90
CA SER A 30 -4.31 12.99 -10.08
C SER A 30 -4.68 14.11 -9.10
N LEU A 31 -3.85 15.16 -8.99
CA LEU A 31 -4.05 16.24 -8.02
C LEU A 31 -5.23 17.13 -8.42
N ILE A 32 -6.28 17.13 -7.61
CA ILE A 32 -7.47 17.94 -7.78
C ILE A 32 -7.61 18.85 -6.56
N ARG A 33 -7.78 20.16 -6.80
CA ARG A 33 -8.01 21.17 -5.76
C ARG A 33 -9.44 21.68 -5.87
N ALA A 34 -10.18 21.55 -4.78
CA ALA A 34 -11.50 22.14 -4.60
C ALA A 34 -11.46 23.17 -3.47
N ASN A 35 -12.51 23.97 -3.35
CA ASN A 35 -12.59 25.06 -2.36
C ASN A 35 -12.30 24.58 -0.92
N ASN A 36 -12.69 23.35 -0.59
CA ASN A 36 -12.60 22.79 0.76
C ASN A 36 -11.87 21.45 0.85
N SER A 37 -11.21 21.02 -0.23
CA SER A 37 -10.48 19.77 -0.22
C SER A 37 -9.39 19.71 -1.26
N VAL A 38 -8.39 18.87 -1.00
CA VAL A 38 -7.38 18.48 -1.97
C VAL A 38 -7.38 16.96 -2.06
N GLU A 39 -7.48 16.45 -3.27
CA GLU A 39 -7.56 15.03 -3.57
C GLU A 39 -6.40 14.64 -4.49
N PHE A 40 -5.78 13.51 -4.23
CA PHE A 40 -4.67 13.01 -5.03
C PHE A 40 -4.44 11.52 -4.78
N THR A 41 -3.72 10.88 -5.69
CA THR A 41 -3.22 9.52 -5.55
C THR A 41 -1.72 9.56 -5.28
N ILE A 42 -1.26 8.66 -4.40
CA ILE A 42 0.16 8.33 -4.26
C ILE A 42 0.44 6.92 -4.76
N LYS A 43 1.66 6.72 -5.27
CA LYS A 43 2.24 5.42 -5.62
C LYS A 43 3.26 5.02 -4.56
N LEU A 44 3.02 3.88 -3.92
CA LEU A 44 3.83 3.32 -2.85
C LEU A 44 4.56 2.06 -3.35
N ASN A 45 5.89 2.08 -3.32
CA ASN A 45 6.69 0.91 -3.62
C ASN A 45 6.98 0.13 -2.32
N ALA A 46 6.41 -1.07 -2.21
CA ALA A 46 6.61 -2.02 -1.11
C ALA A 46 6.15 -3.40 -1.58
N LEU A 47 6.91 -4.47 -1.25
CA LEU A 47 6.51 -5.84 -1.55
C LEU A 47 5.29 -6.21 -0.71
N GLY A 48 4.17 -6.49 -1.37
CA GLY A 48 2.99 -7.12 -0.82
C GLY A 48 2.59 -8.34 -1.64
N ILE A 49 1.44 -8.93 -1.33
CA ILE A 49 0.96 -10.17 -1.94
C ILE A 49 -0.40 -9.94 -2.60
N ILE A 50 -0.66 -10.58 -3.73
CA ILE A 50 -2.01 -10.79 -4.27
C ILE A 50 -2.31 -12.29 -4.18
N LYS A 51 -3.47 -12.62 -3.63
CA LYS A 51 -3.98 -13.99 -3.65
C LYS A 51 -4.82 -14.20 -4.93
N LYS A 52 -4.48 -15.21 -5.72
CA LYS A 52 -5.22 -15.60 -6.94
C LYS A 52 -5.45 -17.11 -6.95
N GLY A 53 -6.59 -17.55 -6.44
CA GLY A 53 -6.81 -18.98 -6.17
C GLY A 53 -5.88 -19.44 -5.06
N GLU A 54 -5.08 -20.46 -5.31
CA GLU A 54 -4.05 -20.96 -4.38
C GLU A 54 -2.70 -20.23 -4.52
N ASP A 55 -2.54 -19.42 -5.57
CA ASP A 55 -1.28 -18.73 -5.86
C ASP A 55 -1.14 -17.41 -5.10
N TYR A 56 0.10 -17.11 -4.72
CA TYR A 56 0.51 -15.86 -4.09
C TYR A 56 1.48 -15.12 -5.00
N ILE A 57 1.01 -14.01 -5.56
CA ILE A 57 1.74 -13.25 -6.58
C ILE A 57 2.36 -12.00 -5.92
N PRO A 58 3.65 -11.69 -6.14
CA PRO A 58 4.25 -10.48 -5.62
C PRO A 58 3.60 -9.22 -6.22
N GLN A 59 3.25 -8.27 -5.37
CA GLN A 59 2.77 -6.94 -5.76
C GLN A 59 3.68 -5.88 -5.16
N LYS A 60 4.53 -5.26 -6.00
CA LYS A 60 5.56 -4.31 -5.55
C LYS A 60 5.07 -2.84 -5.53
N SER A 61 3.96 -2.52 -6.20
CA SER A 61 3.50 -1.14 -6.41
C SER A 61 2.03 -0.97 -6.05
N HIS A 62 1.75 -0.06 -5.11
CA HIS A 62 0.41 0.17 -4.58
C HIS A 62 -0.06 1.60 -4.82
N ARG A 63 -1.32 1.79 -5.21
CA ARG A 63 -1.95 3.11 -5.35
C ARG A 63 -2.86 3.35 -4.16
N ILE A 64 -2.70 4.50 -3.52
CA ILE A 64 -3.57 4.96 -2.43
C ILE A 64 -4.15 6.31 -2.82
N PHE A 65 -5.47 6.44 -2.74
CA PHE A 65 -6.17 7.71 -2.85
C PHE A 65 -6.21 8.40 -1.49
N LEU A 66 -5.93 9.70 -1.49
CA LEU A 66 -6.01 10.57 -0.33
C LEU A 66 -6.96 11.72 -0.61
N LYS A 67 -7.81 12.02 0.37
CA LYS A 67 -8.62 13.23 0.40
C LYS A 67 -8.33 14.00 1.68
N ILE A 68 -7.82 15.21 1.53
CA ILE A 68 -7.58 16.12 2.65
C ILE A 68 -8.68 17.17 2.64
N ASN A 69 -9.36 17.37 3.77
CA ASN A 69 -10.44 18.34 3.92
C ASN A 69 -10.02 19.50 4.84
N ARG A 70 -10.91 20.48 5.02
CA ARG A 70 -10.69 21.69 5.83
C ARG A 70 -10.32 21.44 7.30
N ALA A 71 -10.65 20.28 7.84
CA ALA A 71 -10.31 19.92 9.21
C ALA A 71 -8.86 19.43 9.36
N PHE A 72 -8.11 19.17 8.30
CA PHE A 72 -6.69 18.86 8.43
C PHE A 72 -5.92 20.04 9.08
N PRO A 73 -4.99 19.81 10.03
CA PRO A 73 -4.40 18.54 10.46
C PRO A 73 -5.07 17.91 11.71
N TYR A 74 -6.32 18.27 12.00
CA TYR A 74 -7.08 17.66 13.09
C TYR A 74 -7.60 16.26 12.71
N PRO A 75 -7.92 15.41 13.70
CA PRO A 75 -8.55 14.11 13.46
C PRO A 75 -9.79 14.22 12.56
N GLY A 76 -9.92 13.32 11.59
CA GLY A 76 -10.97 13.37 10.56
C GLY A 76 -10.69 14.33 9.39
N GLY A 77 -9.52 14.98 9.37
CA GLY A 77 -9.09 15.88 8.29
C GLY A 77 -8.57 15.19 7.03
N ILE A 78 -8.34 13.89 7.07
CA ILE A 78 -7.79 13.10 5.97
C ILE A 78 -8.51 11.76 5.88
N ASP A 79 -8.83 11.37 4.65
CA ASP A 79 -9.39 10.07 4.31
C ASP A 79 -8.43 9.32 3.36
N PHE A 80 -8.42 8.00 3.47
CA PHE A 80 -7.59 7.12 2.65
C PHE A 80 -8.43 6.01 2.02
N SER A 81 -8.10 5.69 0.77
CA SER A 81 -8.62 4.49 0.11
C SER A 81 -7.50 3.74 -0.61
N TRP A 82 -7.24 2.50 -0.20
CA TRP A 82 -6.29 1.62 -0.87
C TRP A 82 -6.87 1.09 -2.18
N LEU A 83 -6.29 1.47 -3.32
CA LEU A 83 -6.87 1.17 -4.64
C LEU A 83 -6.35 -0.16 -5.21
N THR A 84 -5.05 -0.44 -5.07
CA THR A 84 -4.44 -1.63 -5.67
C THR A 84 -4.82 -2.91 -4.92
N ASN A 85 -5.06 -4.00 -5.63
CA ASN A 85 -5.30 -5.29 -4.99
C ASN A 85 -4.12 -5.69 -4.08
N ILE A 86 -4.44 -6.18 -2.87
CA ILE A 86 -3.48 -6.67 -1.88
C ILE A 86 -4.19 -7.66 -0.95
N PHE A 87 -3.52 -8.77 -0.67
CA PHE A 87 -3.91 -9.76 0.32
C PHE A 87 -3.26 -9.40 1.65
N HIS A 88 -4.02 -8.74 2.54
CA HIS A 88 -3.47 -8.13 3.74
C HIS A 88 -4.50 -8.11 4.88
N PRO A 89 -4.11 -8.40 6.14
CA PRO A 89 -5.04 -8.45 7.27
C PRO A 89 -5.59 -7.08 7.64
N ASN A 90 -4.85 -6.00 7.42
CA ASN A 90 -5.21 -4.64 7.87
C ASN A 90 -5.62 -3.68 6.72
N ILE A 91 -5.76 -4.19 5.49
CA ILE A 91 -6.13 -3.40 4.31
C ILE A 91 -7.19 -4.17 3.53
N HIS A 92 -8.33 -3.54 3.27
CA HIS A 92 -9.39 -4.09 2.42
C HIS A 92 -9.45 -3.30 1.10
N PRO A 93 -8.69 -3.69 0.06
CA PRO A 93 -8.47 -2.86 -1.12
C PRO A 93 -9.70 -2.72 -2.01
N VAL A 94 -9.79 -1.64 -2.79
CA VAL A 94 -10.86 -1.48 -3.80
C VAL A 94 -10.67 -2.49 -4.94
N GLY A 95 -9.43 -2.67 -5.40
CA GLY A 95 -9.10 -3.49 -6.57
C GLY A 95 -9.19 -5.01 -6.42
N ILE A 96 -9.95 -5.54 -5.44
CA ILE A 96 -10.13 -6.99 -5.25
C ILE A 96 -10.76 -7.63 -6.49
N SER A 97 -11.85 -7.04 -6.99
CA SER A 97 -12.60 -7.53 -8.14
C SER A 97 -13.35 -6.39 -8.82
N LEU A 98 -13.47 -6.45 -10.15
CA LEU A 98 -14.25 -5.48 -10.92
C LEU A 98 -15.76 -5.57 -10.63
N ASN A 99 -16.25 -6.76 -10.29
CA ASN A 99 -17.68 -7.01 -10.08
C ASN A 99 -18.12 -6.90 -8.61
N SER A 100 -17.17 -6.88 -7.67
CA SER A 100 -17.41 -6.68 -6.25
C SER A 100 -16.19 -5.97 -5.65
N PRO A 101 -16.08 -4.64 -5.84
CA PRO A 101 -14.96 -3.88 -5.33
C PRO A 101 -14.98 -3.88 -3.80
N GLY A 102 -13.79 -3.93 -3.19
CA GLY A 102 -13.67 -3.74 -1.75
C GLY A 102 -13.80 -2.28 -1.33
N THR A 103 -13.67 -2.02 -0.04
CA THR A 103 -13.96 -0.69 0.53
C THR A 103 -12.83 0.33 0.40
N GLY A 104 -11.60 -0.12 0.14
CA GLY A 104 -10.38 0.69 0.27
C GLY A 104 -9.95 0.96 1.71
N TYR A 105 -10.67 0.46 2.72
CA TYR A 105 -10.42 0.76 4.12
C TYR A 105 -9.05 0.25 4.60
N ILE A 106 -8.39 1.06 5.43
CA ILE A 106 -7.09 0.79 6.03
C ILE A 106 -7.23 0.93 7.54
N CYS A 107 -6.82 -0.09 8.31
CA CYS A 107 -6.75 0.04 9.76
C CYS A 107 -5.51 0.86 10.14
N LEU A 108 -5.68 2.17 10.33
CA LEU A 108 -4.60 3.05 10.80
C LEU A 108 -4.40 3.01 12.32
N ASN A 109 -5.27 2.34 13.09
CA ASN A 109 -5.08 2.16 14.53
C ASN A 109 -3.79 1.39 14.85
N ILE A 110 -3.35 0.52 13.94
CA ILE A 110 -2.04 -0.14 14.00
C ILE A 110 -0.87 0.84 13.99
N LEU A 111 -1.02 2.00 13.36
CA LEU A 111 0.00 3.05 13.30
C LEU A 111 0.02 3.91 14.59
N LYS A 112 -0.73 3.50 15.63
CA LYS A 112 -0.68 3.84 17.07
C LYS A 112 -0.56 5.30 17.52
N LYS A 113 -0.55 6.29 16.64
CA LYS A 113 -0.84 7.72 16.92
C LYS A 113 -0.73 8.50 15.61
N TRP A 114 -1.83 8.59 14.85
CA TRP A 114 -2.01 9.80 14.04
C TRP A 114 -2.20 10.95 15.04
N SER A 115 -1.13 11.70 15.29
CA SER A 115 -1.16 12.86 16.18
C SER A 115 -1.39 14.11 15.33
N ARG A 116 -1.79 15.22 15.94
CA ARG A 116 -1.87 16.55 15.27
C ARG A 116 -0.56 16.98 14.57
N LEU A 117 0.54 16.25 14.79
CA LEU A 117 1.89 16.48 14.24
C LEU A 117 2.28 15.49 13.13
N SER A 118 1.43 14.53 12.77
CA SER A 118 1.74 13.56 11.73
C SER A 118 1.56 14.19 10.34
N ASP A 119 2.67 14.46 9.66
CA ASP A 119 2.72 14.89 8.25
C ASP A 119 2.50 13.74 7.27
N LEU A 120 2.30 14.08 5.98
CA LEU A 120 2.10 13.10 4.91
C LEU A 120 3.35 12.26 4.64
N GLU A 121 4.55 12.78 4.88
CA GLU A 121 5.79 12.00 4.75
C GLU A 121 5.82 10.84 5.74
N THR A 122 5.54 11.13 7.02
CA THR A 122 5.44 10.13 8.08
C THR A 122 4.33 9.14 7.76
N THR A 123 3.21 9.62 7.22
CA THR A 123 2.09 8.79 6.77
C THR A 123 2.54 7.80 5.68
N VAL A 124 3.27 8.28 4.66
CA VAL A 124 3.81 7.42 3.58
C VAL A 124 4.74 6.35 4.15
N LYS A 125 5.65 6.70 5.07
CA LYS A 125 6.55 5.74 5.74
C LYS A 125 5.76 4.69 6.54
N ALA A 126 4.73 5.12 7.25
CA ALA A 126 3.89 4.26 8.05
C ALA A 126 3.08 3.27 7.18
N LEU A 127 2.56 3.72 6.03
CA LEU A 127 1.91 2.83 5.05
C LEU A 127 2.90 1.80 4.46
N LYS A 128 4.15 2.19 4.16
CA LYS A 128 5.19 1.22 3.73
C LYS A 128 5.45 0.17 4.81
N LEU A 129 5.54 0.61 6.06
CA LEU A 129 5.80 -0.28 7.19
C LEU A 129 4.65 -1.27 7.37
N LEU A 130 3.40 -0.82 7.20
CA LEU A 130 2.21 -1.65 7.29
C LEU A 130 2.24 -2.79 6.27
N VAL A 131 2.53 -2.48 4.99
CA VAL A 131 2.64 -3.51 3.95
C VAL A 131 3.72 -4.53 4.26
N LYS A 132 4.88 -4.07 4.75
CA LYS A 132 6.03 -4.94 5.08
C LYS A 132 5.83 -5.76 6.34
N ASN A 133 5.00 -5.28 7.27
CA ASN A 133 4.76 -5.92 8.56
C ASN A 133 3.25 -6.03 8.81
N PRO A 134 2.56 -6.95 8.10
CA PRO A 134 1.16 -7.24 8.36
C PRO A 134 0.95 -7.61 9.83
N ASN A 135 -0.14 -7.14 10.43
CA ASN A 135 -0.50 -7.51 11.80
C ASN A 135 -1.70 -8.46 11.80
N PRO A 136 -1.49 -9.78 11.91
CA PRO A 136 -2.56 -10.76 11.92
C PRO A 136 -3.35 -10.84 13.24
N ASP A 137 -2.89 -10.16 14.30
CA ASP A 137 -3.58 -10.12 15.58
C ASP A 137 -4.70 -9.07 15.67
N ASP A 138 -4.74 -8.13 14.71
CA ASP A 138 -5.78 -7.11 14.60
C ASP A 138 -6.29 -6.97 13.15
N PRO A 139 -6.89 -8.03 12.56
CA PRO A 139 -7.37 -7.99 11.19
C PRO A 139 -8.66 -7.19 11.06
N LEU A 140 -8.87 -6.63 9.87
CA LEU A 140 -10.17 -6.10 9.49
C LEU A 140 -11.20 -7.24 9.38
N ASN A 141 -12.44 -6.95 9.73
CA ASN A 141 -13.54 -7.91 9.68
C ASN A 141 -14.11 -8.08 8.25
N TYR A 142 -13.24 -8.42 7.31
CA TYR A 142 -13.59 -8.81 5.93
C TYR A 142 -13.01 -10.20 5.65
N PRO A 143 -13.71 -11.07 4.89
CA PRO A 143 -13.25 -12.45 4.65
C PRO A 143 -11.80 -12.56 4.15
N ILE A 144 -11.42 -11.74 3.17
CA ILE A 144 -10.04 -11.73 2.62
C ILE A 144 -8.99 -11.29 3.67
N CYS A 145 -9.37 -10.39 4.58
CA CYS A 145 -8.48 -9.89 5.63
C CYS A 145 -8.32 -10.91 6.76
N LEU A 146 -9.41 -11.61 7.13
CA LEU A 146 -9.36 -12.70 8.10
C LEU A 146 -8.51 -13.86 7.58
N GLU A 147 -8.69 -14.21 6.30
CA GLU A 147 -7.87 -15.22 5.63
C GLU A 147 -6.39 -14.81 5.56
N ALA A 148 -6.11 -13.54 5.22
CA ALA A 148 -4.75 -13.02 5.26
C ALA A 148 -4.15 -13.10 6.67
N ALA A 149 -4.94 -12.89 7.71
CA ALA A 149 -4.48 -13.05 9.09
C ALA A 149 -4.03 -14.48 9.39
N GLU A 150 -4.81 -15.48 8.97
CA GLU A 150 -4.45 -16.89 9.13
C GLU A 150 -3.17 -17.26 8.37
N PHE A 151 -2.98 -16.71 7.18
CA PHE A 151 -1.76 -16.87 6.40
C PHE A 151 -0.55 -16.26 7.14
N PHE A 152 -0.66 -14.99 7.54
CA PHE A 152 0.46 -14.25 8.15
C PHE A 152 0.80 -14.70 9.57
N ARG A 153 -0.06 -15.46 10.26
CA ARG A 153 0.30 -16.18 11.51
C ARG A 153 1.30 -17.30 11.26
N LYS A 154 1.33 -17.86 10.05
CA LYS A 154 2.16 -19.02 9.69
C LYS A 154 3.40 -18.61 8.89
N LYS A 155 3.29 -17.55 8.09
CA LYS A 155 4.32 -17.13 7.15
C LYS A 155 4.41 -15.61 7.09
N THR A 156 5.58 -15.06 7.41
CA THR A 156 5.82 -13.62 7.39
C THR A 156 6.06 -13.11 5.96
N MET A 157 6.09 -11.78 5.79
CA MET A 157 6.55 -11.20 4.53
C MET A 157 8.02 -11.52 4.23
N GLU A 158 8.86 -11.66 5.26
CA GLU A 158 10.27 -12.04 5.10
C GLU A 158 10.41 -13.47 4.58
N ASP A 159 9.60 -14.39 5.11
CA ASP A 159 9.55 -15.78 4.61
C ASP A 159 9.06 -15.83 3.16
N PHE A 160 8.10 -14.98 2.79
CA PHE A 160 7.62 -14.88 1.41
C PHE A 160 8.68 -14.33 0.46
N GLU A 161 9.45 -13.33 0.88
CA GLU A 161 10.54 -12.76 0.08
C GLU A 161 11.64 -13.79 -0.18
N LYS A 162 12.06 -14.55 0.84
CA LYS A 162 13.03 -15.65 0.69
C LYS A 162 12.55 -16.73 -0.29
N ASP A 163 11.28 -17.11 -0.22
CA ASP A 163 10.70 -18.09 -1.14
C ASP A 163 10.65 -17.59 -2.59
N LEU A 164 10.57 -16.27 -2.82
CA LEU A 164 10.67 -15.70 -4.16
C LEU A 164 12.10 -15.75 -4.67
N GLU A 165 13.07 -15.33 -3.85
CA GLU A 165 14.50 -15.36 -4.21
C GLU A 165 14.96 -16.78 -4.57
N LEU A 166 14.57 -17.78 -3.77
CA LEU A 166 14.90 -19.18 -4.07
C LEU A 166 14.28 -19.66 -5.38
N LYS A 167 13.07 -19.20 -5.73
CA LYS A 167 12.43 -19.55 -7.01
C LYS A 167 13.13 -18.89 -8.20
N GLU A 168 13.55 -17.64 -8.06
CA GLU A 168 14.28 -16.93 -9.11
C GLU A 168 15.63 -17.63 -9.40
N VAL A 169 16.39 -18.01 -8.36
CA VAL A 169 17.65 -18.76 -8.51
C VAL A 169 17.46 -20.10 -9.21
N VAL A 170 16.43 -20.88 -8.82
CA VAL A 170 16.16 -22.18 -9.45
C VAL A 170 15.76 -22.04 -10.92
N VAL A 171 15.07 -20.96 -11.30
CA VAL A 171 14.72 -20.71 -12.71
C VAL A 171 15.97 -20.35 -13.53
N GLU A 172 16.86 -19.52 -12.99
CA GLU A 172 18.14 -19.17 -13.65
C GLU A 172 19.04 -20.40 -13.83
N GLU A 173 19.18 -21.26 -12.82
CA GLU A 173 19.97 -22.51 -12.93
C GLU A 173 19.41 -23.47 -14.00
N VAL A 174 18.08 -23.60 -14.11
CA VAL A 174 17.45 -24.47 -15.13
C VAL A 174 17.60 -23.90 -16.54
N GLU A 175 17.55 -22.58 -16.71
CA GLU A 175 17.76 -21.95 -18.03
C GLU A 175 19.22 -22.03 -18.50
N GLU A 176 20.20 -22.07 -17.59
CA GLU A 176 21.63 -22.24 -17.94
C GLU A 176 21.99 -23.69 -18.33
N ASP A 177 21.30 -24.70 -17.78
CA ASP A 177 21.59 -26.12 -18.05
C ASP A 177 20.97 -26.66 -19.36
N ASP A 178 20.02 -25.94 -19.98
CA ASP A 178 19.33 -26.37 -21.22
C ASP A 178 20.09 -26.03 -22.53
N ASP A 179 21.22 -25.30 -22.46
CA ASP A 179 22.02 -24.89 -23.63
C ASP A 179 23.08 -25.92 -24.10
N ASP A 180 23.26 -27.05 -23.40
CA ASP A 180 24.23 -28.11 -23.75
C ASP A 180 23.58 -29.33 -24.44
N ILE A 181 22.94 -29.13 -25.60
CA ILE A 181 22.68 -30.23 -26.56
C ILE A 181 23.54 -30.02 -27.80
N ILE A 182 24.78 -30.53 -27.75
CA ILE A 182 25.59 -30.76 -28.96
C ILE A 182 25.05 -32.02 -29.63
N ILE A 183 24.24 -31.83 -30.68
CA ILE A 183 23.94 -32.89 -31.65
C ILE A 183 25.25 -33.14 -32.42
N ILE A 184 25.92 -34.26 -32.12
CA ILE A 184 26.99 -34.79 -32.95
C ILE A 184 26.30 -35.69 -33.99
N ASP A 185 26.12 -35.19 -35.21
CA ASP A 185 25.73 -36.00 -36.35
C ASP A 185 26.93 -36.87 -36.81
N ASP A 186 26.68 -38.17 -36.98
CA ASP A 186 27.60 -39.23 -37.42
C ASP A 186 28.18 -39.03 -38.84
#